data_AF-A0A5C5Y3I7-F1
#
_entry.id   AF-A0A5C5Y3I7-F1
#
_cell.length_a   1.000
_cell.length_b   1.000
_cell.length_c   1.000
_cell.angle_alpha   90.00
_cell.angle_beta   90.00
_cell.angle_gamma   90.00
#
_symmetry.space_group_name_H-M   'P 1'
#
loop_
_entity.id
_entity.type
_entity.pdbx_description
1 polymer ?
#
loop_
_entity_poly.entity_id
_entity_poly.type
_entity_poly.pdbx_seq_one_letter_code
_entity_poly.pdbx_strand_id
1 'polypeptide(L)'
;MSNTLLKVASGILLIAVAAMIAFGVYREKQIRTDLQQREAALTDSQTIDENTTADELSKLGDGAAANIPALAAGIIGDVPTLETIPKVDAFPWRDALANRLYSNARSRRCGMLIPGLPVRSGLQHREGRLTTIGRIPAISISLELDESAKDKMPRITQVQTENYLAKHRLVIEPILYHDRRGTVYFGTDCRAAFFEKDRPLVTVKSEAMIDQSVGNFLALGLFQDQGECDGRTLIMSFRYAQSDPTLTGLDAAKKTTECLILHLRPDATPDNPSFDVFATTEGRQQIHQLVRSSNLLTDPTTSIRAGVRFDRFVMMGLYPASPVVTDVRLNTDRTMPSAKAQLLMRQGPADDRPGLQDILDDFAGYVADDSIDARLLETFSN
;
A
#
# COMPACT_ATOMS: atom_id res chain seq x y z
N MET A 1 50.76 24.02 33.39
CA MET A 1 50.19 23.25 32.25
C MET A 1 48.81 23.82 31.95
N SER A 2 48.42 24.27 30.77
CA SER A 2 49.13 24.57 29.53
C SER A 2 48.14 25.39 28.68
N ASN A 3 48.29 26.71 28.67
CA ASN A 3 47.58 27.62 27.75
C ASN A 3 47.97 27.34 26.27
N THR A 4 49.03 26.56 26.07
CA THR A 4 49.54 26.04 24.80
C THR A 4 48.69 24.88 24.26
N LEU A 5 48.17 23.98 25.09
CA LEU A 5 47.32 22.85 24.66
C LEU A 5 45.97 23.32 24.11
N LEU A 6 45.38 24.36 24.72
CA LEU A 6 44.10 24.92 24.27
C LEU A 6 44.22 25.63 22.90
N LYS A 7 45.36 26.30 22.66
CA LYS A 7 45.67 26.93 21.38
C LYS A 7 45.90 25.91 20.26
N VAL A 8 46.56 24.80 20.57
CA VAL A 8 46.78 23.70 19.61
C VAL A 8 45.46 22.99 19.28
N ALA A 9 44.62 22.71 20.28
CA ALA A 9 43.31 22.10 20.05
C ALA A 9 42.37 22.99 19.22
N SER A 10 42.37 24.31 19.47
CA SER A 10 41.59 25.28 18.67
C SER A 10 42.08 25.35 17.22
N GLY A 11 43.40 25.31 17.00
CA GLY A 11 43.98 25.27 15.65
C GLY A 11 43.58 24.02 14.86
N ILE A 12 43.59 22.84 15.50
CA ILE A 12 43.21 21.57 14.87
C ILE A 12 41.72 21.57 14.49
N LEU A 13 40.85 22.10 15.36
CA LEU A 13 39.41 22.19 15.09
C LEU A 13 39.12 23.08 13.88
N LEU A 14 39.83 24.20 13.76
CA LEU A 14 39.65 25.15 12.65
C LEU A 14 40.08 24.55 11.31
N ILE A 15 41.16 23.75 11.30
CA ILE A 15 41.61 23.01 10.13
C ILE A 15 40.59 21.93 9.75
N ALA A 16 40.01 21.21 10.72
CA ALA A 16 38.99 20.19 10.45
C ALA A 16 37.70 20.79 9.87
N VAL A 17 37.27 21.96 10.35
CA VAL A 17 36.10 22.66 9.80
C VAL A 17 36.37 23.15 8.38
N ALA A 18 37.54 23.71 8.10
CA ALA A 18 37.92 24.14 6.75
C ALA A 18 37.98 22.94 5.78
N ALA A 19 38.50 21.79 6.22
CA ALA A 19 38.55 20.57 5.42
C ALA A 19 37.13 20.02 5.12
N MET A 20 36.20 20.06 6.07
CA MET A 20 34.82 19.64 5.84
C MET A 20 34.07 20.56 4.87
N ILE A 21 34.30 21.87 4.92
CA ILE A 21 33.71 22.83 3.97
C ILE A 21 34.29 22.59 2.57
N ALA A 22 35.61 22.42 2.45
CA ALA A 22 36.25 22.12 1.17
C ALA A 22 35.75 20.79 0.58
N PHE A 23 35.56 19.76 1.41
CA PHE A 23 34.99 18.48 0.99
C PHE A 23 33.53 18.60 0.55
N GLY A 24 32.72 19.39 1.24
CA GLY A 24 31.34 19.70 0.85
C GLY A 24 31.25 20.36 -0.53
N VAL A 25 32.08 21.39 -0.76
CA VAL A 25 32.14 22.10 -2.05
C VAL A 25 32.66 21.19 -3.17
N TYR A 26 33.64 20.34 -2.90
CA TYR A 26 34.14 19.36 -3.86
C TYR A 26 33.05 18.35 -4.26
N ARG A 27 32.30 17.83 -3.28
CA ARG A 27 31.22 16.87 -3.52
C ARG A 27 30.07 17.49 -4.31
N GLU A 28 29.72 18.75 -4.06
CA GLU A 28 28.69 19.47 -4.83
C GLU A 28 29.10 19.67 -6.29
N LYS A 29 30.38 19.99 -6.56
CA LYS A 29 30.90 20.08 -7.92
C LYS A 29 30.83 18.75 -8.66
N GLN A 30 31.13 17.64 -7.97
CA GLN A 30 31.07 16.29 -8.56
C GLN A 30 29.63 15.89 -8.93
N ILE A 31 28.66 16.20 -8.06
CA ILE A 31 27.24 15.95 -8.33
C ILE A 31 26.73 16.79 -9.51
N ARG A 32 27.16 18.05 -9.65
CA ARG A 32 26.81 18.87 -10.82
C ARG A 32 27.40 18.35 -12.13
N THR A 33 28.61 17.81 -12.09
CA THR A 33 29.24 17.24 -13.29
C THR A 33 28.56 15.95 -13.72
N ASP A 34 28.18 15.08 -12.77
CA ASP A 34 27.40 13.87 -13.06
C ASP A 34 25.99 14.20 -13.60
N LEU A 35 25.35 15.26 -13.10
CA LEU A 35 24.05 15.74 -13.60
C LEU A 35 24.17 16.31 -15.02
N GLN A 36 25.19 17.11 -15.31
CA GLN A 36 25.43 17.65 -16.66
C GLN A 36 25.77 16.56 -17.68
N GLN A 37 26.51 15.52 -17.27
CA GLN A 37 26.78 14.36 -18.14
C GLN A 37 25.51 13.54 -18.42
N ARG A 38 24.62 13.40 -17.43
CA ARG A 38 23.32 12.77 -17.62
C ARG A 38 22.38 13.58 -18.51
N GLU A 39 22.41 14.90 -18.39
CA GLU A 39 21.60 15.81 -19.20
C GLU A 39 22.06 15.82 -20.67
N ALA A 40 23.38 15.83 -20.91
CA ALA A 40 23.96 15.68 -22.24
C ALA A 40 23.63 14.30 -22.87
N ALA A 41 23.59 13.22 -22.09
CA ALA A 41 23.20 11.89 -22.57
C ALA A 41 21.69 11.78 -22.90
N LEU A 42 20.85 12.67 -22.36
CA LEU A 42 19.41 12.75 -22.65
C LEU A 42 19.11 13.61 -23.89
N THR A 43 19.95 14.60 -24.20
CA THR A 43 19.76 15.49 -25.35
C THR A 43 20.11 14.82 -26.69
N ASP A 44 20.98 13.82 -26.69
CA ASP A 44 21.38 13.07 -27.90
C ASP A 44 20.30 12.10 -28.41
N SER A 45 19.19 11.95 -27.67
CA SER A 45 18.10 11.01 -27.99
C SER A 45 16.78 11.69 -28.39
N GLN A 46 16.75 13.01 -28.55
CA GLN A 46 15.57 13.77 -29.02
C GLN A 46 15.94 14.78 -30.12
N THR A 47 16.19 14.29 -31.32
CA THR A 47 15.92 15.05 -32.55
C THR A 47 14.60 14.55 -33.13
N ILE A 48 13.49 15.15 -32.68
CA ILE A 48 12.21 15.10 -33.37
C ILE A 48 11.92 16.56 -33.76
N ASP A 49 11.76 16.76 -35.07
CA ASP A 49 11.57 18.06 -35.70
C ASP A 49 10.41 18.86 -35.07
N GLU A 50 10.75 19.95 -34.38
CA GLU A 50 9.81 20.99 -33.99
C GLU A 50 9.54 21.90 -35.20
N ASN A 51 8.52 21.55 -35.99
CA ASN A 51 7.87 22.52 -36.87
C ASN A 51 6.40 22.13 -37.06
N THR A 52 5.56 22.42 -36.07
CA THR A 52 4.12 22.51 -36.28
C THR A 52 3.56 23.62 -35.41
N THR A 53 3.21 24.72 -36.07
CA THR A 53 2.69 25.96 -35.49
C THR A 53 1.29 25.76 -34.90
N ALA A 54 0.99 26.57 -33.87
CA ALA A 54 -0.17 26.53 -32.98
C ALA A 54 -1.56 26.81 -33.61
N ASP A 55 -1.76 26.55 -34.91
CA ASP A 55 -3.00 26.89 -35.64
C ASP A 55 -3.83 25.67 -36.09
N GLU A 56 -3.40 24.45 -35.74
CA GLU A 56 -4.15 23.21 -36.05
C GLU A 56 -4.89 22.59 -34.85
N LEU A 57 -4.79 23.17 -33.65
CA LEU A 57 -5.47 22.65 -32.44
C LEU A 57 -6.99 22.94 -32.38
N SER A 58 -7.55 23.70 -33.32
CA SER A 58 -8.98 24.02 -33.37
C SER A 58 -9.82 23.08 -34.23
N LYS A 59 -9.21 22.09 -34.89
CA LYS A 59 -9.90 21.13 -35.78
C LYS A 59 -9.85 19.65 -35.34
N LEU A 60 -9.33 19.35 -34.16
CA LEU A 60 -9.37 18.01 -33.55
C LEU A 60 -10.53 17.89 -32.56
N GLY A 61 -11.75 18.15 -33.04
CA GLY A 61 -12.98 17.63 -32.44
C GLY A 61 -13.30 16.30 -33.12
N ASP A 62 -13.53 15.26 -32.31
CA ASP A 62 -14.01 13.93 -32.71
C ASP A 62 -13.10 13.12 -33.65
N GLY A 63 -12.05 12.50 -33.08
CA GLY A 63 -11.36 11.42 -33.81
C GLY A 63 -9.99 10.95 -33.32
N ALA A 64 -9.36 11.62 -32.34
CA ALA A 64 -7.97 11.37 -31.96
C ALA A 64 -7.76 10.82 -30.53
N ALA A 65 -8.71 10.05 -30.01
CA ALA A 65 -8.54 9.32 -28.74
C ALA A 65 -7.80 7.96 -28.90
N ALA A 66 -7.17 7.70 -30.05
CA ALA A 66 -6.62 6.38 -30.38
C ALA A 66 -5.10 6.24 -30.24
N ASN A 67 -4.31 7.31 -30.06
CA ASN A 67 -2.84 7.20 -30.05
C ASN A 67 -2.17 8.15 -29.05
N ILE A 68 -2.47 8.00 -27.76
CA ILE A 68 -1.51 8.37 -26.72
C ILE A 68 -0.60 7.16 -26.55
N PRO A 69 0.74 7.28 -26.68
CA PRO A 69 1.63 6.14 -26.55
C PRO A 69 1.46 5.53 -25.15
N ALA A 70 1.03 4.27 -25.10
CA ALA A 70 0.92 3.44 -23.91
C ALA A 70 2.31 3.07 -23.32
N LEU A 71 3.26 4.01 -23.34
CA LEU A 71 4.63 3.85 -22.83
C LEU A 71 4.84 4.51 -21.47
N ALA A 72 3.88 5.29 -20.96
CA ALA A 72 3.96 5.95 -19.64
C ALA A 72 3.28 5.15 -18.50
N ALA A 73 2.58 4.06 -18.83
CA ALA A 73 2.16 3.05 -17.88
C ALA A 73 3.14 1.88 -17.99
N GLY A 74 4.20 1.88 -17.18
CA GLY A 74 5.15 0.78 -17.17
C GLY A 74 4.43 -0.56 -17.02
N ILE A 75 4.55 -1.41 -18.05
CA ILE A 75 4.70 -2.88 -18.07
C ILE A 75 4.28 -3.34 -19.49
N ILE A 76 5.25 -3.45 -20.42
CA ILE A 76 5.19 -4.50 -21.46
C ILE A 76 5.66 -5.76 -20.73
N GLY A 77 4.73 -6.38 -20.02
CA GLY A 77 4.88 -7.69 -19.42
C GLY A 77 3.67 -8.49 -19.83
N ASP A 78 3.86 -9.79 -20.04
CA ASP A 78 2.73 -10.69 -20.27
C ASP A 78 1.71 -10.51 -19.15
N VAL A 79 0.45 -10.32 -19.54
CA VAL A 79 -0.65 -10.24 -18.59
C VAL A 79 -0.68 -11.57 -17.83
N PRO A 80 -0.53 -11.59 -16.49
CA PRO A 80 -0.43 -12.83 -15.75
C PRO A 80 -1.75 -13.58 -15.83
N THR A 81 -1.69 -14.87 -16.17
CA THR A 81 -2.84 -15.77 -16.08
C THR A 81 -3.00 -16.25 -14.64
N LEU A 82 -4.21 -16.70 -14.26
CA LEU A 82 -4.49 -17.26 -12.94
C LEU A 82 -3.54 -18.40 -12.52
N GLU A 83 -3.01 -19.15 -13.50
CA GLU A 83 -2.05 -20.23 -13.26
C GLU A 83 -0.66 -19.72 -12.86
N THR A 84 -0.27 -18.53 -13.35
CA THR A 84 1.04 -17.93 -13.06
C THR A 84 1.07 -17.15 -11.74
N ILE A 85 -0.10 -16.74 -11.25
CA ILE A 85 -0.20 -15.97 -10.02
C ILE A 85 -0.03 -16.89 -8.81
N PRO A 86 0.85 -16.56 -7.84
CA PRO A 86 1.03 -17.37 -6.65
C PRO A 86 -0.27 -17.55 -5.86
N LYS A 87 -0.52 -18.79 -5.44
CA LYS A 87 -1.72 -19.18 -4.70
C LYS A 87 -1.42 -19.40 -3.22
N VAL A 88 -2.46 -19.27 -2.40
CA VAL A 88 -2.45 -19.49 -0.95
C VAL A 88 -3.54 -20.52 -0.63
N ASP A 89 -3.13 -21.73 -0.30
CA ASP A 89 -4.03 -22.87 -0.05
C ASP A 89 -4.80 -22.75 1.27
N ALA A 90 -4.27 -21.99 2.23
CA ALA A 90 -4.84 -21.86 3.55
C ALA A 90 -4.65 -20.46 4.10
N PHE A 91 -5.73 -19.91 4.66
CA PHE A 91 -5.67 -18.60 5.28
C PHE A 91 -4.73 -18.62 6.49
N PRO A 92 -3.83 -17.62 6.65
CA PRO A 92 -2.77 -17.67 7.64
C PRO A 92 -3.24 -17.35 9.07
N TRP A 93 -4.18 -18.11 9.61
CA TRP A 93 -4.73 -17.92 10.97
C TRP A 93 -3.65 -17.83 12.06
N ARG A 94 -2.56 -18.60 11.91
CA ARG A 94 -1.47 -18.70 12.90
C ARG A 94 -0.25 -17.89 12.47
N ASP A 95 0.42 -17.28 13.45
CA ASP A 95 1.64 -16.47 13.25
C ASP A 95 2.72 -17.16 12.43
N ALA A 96 2.94 -18.46 12.67
CA ALA A 96 3.97 -19.23 11.95
C ALA A 96 3.71 -19.25 10.43
N LEU A 97 2.47 -19.50 10.01
CA LEU A 97 2.09 -19.53 8.60
C LEU A 97 2.14 -18.12 8.02
N ALA A 98 1.63 -17.12 8.74
CA ALA A 98 1.69 -15.73 8.31
C ALA A 98 3.13 -15.25 8.07
N ASN A 99 4.04 -15.53 9.00
CA ASN A 99 5.44 -15.12 8.88
C ASN A 99 6.17 -15.87 7.76
N ARG A 100 5.83 -17.14 7.52
CA ARG A 100 6.33 -17.91 6.38
C ARG A 100 5.88 -17.29 5.06
N LEU A 101 4.58 -17.05 4.89
CA LEU A 101 4.02 -16.46 3.68
C LEU A 101 4.56 -15.05 3.45
N TYR A 102 4.64 -14.22 4.50
CA TYR A 102 5.24 -12.89 4.45
C TYR A 102 6.69 -12.94 3.95
N SER A 103 7.50 -13.86 4.48
CA SER A 103 8.90 -14.00 4.07
C SER A 103 9.04 -14.45 2.62
N ASN A 104 8.13 -15.30 2.14
CA ASN A 104 8.08 -15.75 0.75
C ASN A 104 7.54 -14.68 -0.21
N ALA A 105 6.79 -13.69 0.30
CA ALA A 105 6.16 -12.63 -0.49
C ALA A 105 7.01 -11.36 -0.63
N ARG A 106 8.28 -11.35 -0.18
CA ARG A 106 9.13 -10.14 -0.19
C ARG A 106 9.32 -9.50 -1.57
N SER A 107 9.29 -10.29 -2.64
CA SER A 107 9.37 -9.78 -4.02
C SER A 107 8.09 -9.07 -4.48
N ARG A 108 6.96 -9.30 -3.79
CA ARG A 108 5.61 -8.82 -4.13
C ARG A 108 5.17 -7.70 -3.20
N ARG A 109 6.11 -6.79 -2.91
CA ARG A 109 5.85 -5.60 -2.10
C ARG A 109 5.10 -4.54 -2.90
N CYS A 110 4.19 -3.85 -2.24
CA CYS A 110 3.58 -2.66 -2.81
C CYS A 110 4.67 -1.62 -3.10
N GLY A 111 4.65 -1.06 -4.31
CA GLY A 111 5.57 0.01 -4.70
C GLY A 111 4.88 1.37 -4.72
N MET A 112 5.55 2.40 -4.22
CA MET A 112 5.06 3.78 -4.34
C MET A 112 5.01 4.22 -5.81
N LEU A 113 3.96 4.92 -6.20
CA LEU A 113 3.85 5.55 -7.51
C LEU A 113 4.78 6.76 -7.61
N ILE A 114 5.27 7.00 -8.83
CA ILE A 114 6.10 8.16 -9.15
C ILE A 114 5.23 9.42 -9.07
N PRO A 115 5.72 10.53 -8.48
CA PRO A 115 4.98 11.79 -8.40
C PRO A 115 4.52 12.31 -9.76
N GLY A 116 3.37 12.97 -9.79
CA GLY A 116 2.76 13.54 -11.00
C GLY A 116 1.87 12.56 -11.78
N LEU A 117 1.89 11.27 -11.44
CA LEU A 117 0.98 10.29 -12.03
C LEU A 117 -0.43 10.40 -11.44
N PRO A 118 -1.47 10.07 -12.22
CA PRO A 118 -2.82 9.99 -11.70
C PRO A 118 -2.91 8.88 -10.64
N VAL A 119 -3.58 9.19 -9.53
CA VAL A 119 -3.88 8.21 -8.47
C VAL A 119 -4.76 7.11 -9.07
N ARG A 120 -5.96 7.48 -9.54
CA ARG A 120 -6.83 6.55 -10.29
C ARG A 120 -6.38 6.44 -11.74
N SER A 121 -6.02 5.23 -12.19
CA SER A 121 -5.94 4.94 -13.62
C SER A 121 -7.34 4.74 -14.20
N GLY A 122 -7.58 5.21 -15.43
CA GLY A 122 -8.79 4.83 -16.17
C GLY A 122 -8.85 3.32 -16.35
N LEU A 123 -10.05 2.75 -16.22
CA LEU A 123 -10.27 1.32 -16.49
C LEU A 123 -10.17 1.12 -18.00
N GLN A 124 -9.35 0.17 -18.43
CA GLN A 124 -9.19 -0.19 -19.84
C GLN A 124 -9.38 -1.68 -19.96
N HIS A 125 -10.32 -2.12 -20.78
CA HIS A 125 -10.48 -3.55 -21.05
C HIS A 125 -10.77 -3.74 -22.54
N ARG A 126 -10.41 -4.92 -23.07
CA ARG A 126 -10.74 -5.31 -24.44
C ARG A 126 -11.31 -6.70 -24.43
N GLU A 127 -12.57 -6.83 -24.83
CA GLU A 127 -13.27 -8.10 -24.88
C GLU A 127 -12.52 -9.16 -25.72
N GLY A 128 -12.66 -10.42 -25.32
CA GLY A 128 -12.07 -11.56 -26.02
C GLY A 128 -10.54 -11.68 -25.89
N ARG A 129 -9.87 -10.80 -25.14
CA ARG A 129 -8.43 -10.85 -24.88
C ARG A 129 -8.15 -10.81 -23.38
N LEU A 130 -7.02 -11.40 -23.00
CA LEU A 130 -6.48 -11.25 -21.66
C LEU A 130 -5.91 -9.83 -21.55
N THR A 131 -6.45 -8.98 -20.68
CA THR A 131 -5.92 -7.61 -20.50
C THR A 131 -5.92 -7.13 -19.05
N THR A 132 -5.09 -6.14 -18.78
CA THR A 132 -5.04 -5.43 -17.50
C THR A 132 -6.17 -4.40 -17.46
N ILE A 133 -7.09 -4.53 -16.50
CA ILE A 133 -8.15 -3.54 -16.28
C ILE A 133 -7.56 -2.23 -15.78
N GLY A 134 -6.65 -2.32 -14.80
CA GLY A 134 -5.96 -1.16 -14.23
C GLY A 134 -5.83 -1.23 -12.72
N ARG A 135 -5.34 -0.13 -12.14
CA ARG A 135 -5.20 0.07 -10.70
C ARG A 135 -6.51 0.60 -10.12
N ILE A 136 -6.93 0.03 -8.99
CA ILE A 136 -8.16 0.47 -8.31
C ILE A 136 -7.86 0.79 -6.85
N PRO A 137 -8.16 2.01 -6.39
CA PRO A 137 -8.08 2.36 -4.97
C PRO A 137 -8.91 1.40 -4.10
N ALA A 138 -8.24 0.63 -3.24
CA ALA A 138 -8.87 -0.35 -2.35
C ALA A 138 -9.07 0.20 -0.94
N ILE A 139 -8.01 0.78 -0.35
CA ILE A 139 -8.04 1.34 1.00
C ILE A 139 -7.31 2.68 1.06
N SER A 140 -7.80 3.58 1.92
CA SER A 140 -7.12 4.82 2.27
C SER A 140 -6.56 4.73 3.69
N ILE A 141 -5.34 5.23 3.86
CA ILE A 141 -4.57 5.20 5.09
C ILE A 141 -4.21 6.64 5.45
N SER A 142 -4.65 7.08 6.63
CA SER A 142 -4.14 8.28 7.28
C SER A 142 -3.07 7.89 8.29
N LEU A 143 -2.00 8.68 8.34
CA LEU A 143 -0.96 8.57 9.34
C LEU A 143 -1.16 9.67 10.38
N GLU A 144 -0.95 9.35 11.64
CA GLU A 144 -1.04 10.28 12.77
C GLU A 144 0.22 10.14 13.62
N LEU A 145 0.62 11.23 14.28
CA LEU A 145 1.77 11.17 15.15
C LEU A 145 1.38 10.52 16.48
N ASP A 146 2.05 9.43 16.82
CA ASP A 146 1.85 8.69 18.08
C ASP A 146 2.16 9.61 19.28
N GLU A 147 1.33 9.58 20.32
CA GLU A 147 1.51 10.38 21.54
C GLU A 147 2.91 10.17 22.16
N SER A 148 3.39 8.93 22.18
CA SER A 148 4.72 8.58 22.72
C SER A 148 5.88 9.21 21.93
N ALA A 149 5.63 9.61 20.69
CA ALA A 149 6.60 10.28 19.84
C ALA A 149 6.60 11.80 20.08
N LYS A 150 5.44 12.39 20.42
CA LYS A 150 5.29 13.82 20.69
C LYS A 150 6.20 14.27 21.82
N ASP A 151 6.25 13.49 22.91
CA ASP A 151 7.08 13.80 24.09
C ASP A 151 8.59 13.82 23.81
N LYS A 152 9.03 13.16 22.74
CA LYS A 152 10.45 13.01 22.38
C LYS A 152 10.91 14.03 21.34
N MET A 153 10.01 14.84 20.81
CA MET A 153 10.29 15.76 19.72
C MET A 153 10.26 17.23 20.16
N PRO A 154 11.12 18.08 19.58
CA PRO A 154 10.95 19.52 19.69
C PRO A 154 9.58 19.94 19.16
N ARG A 155 8.90 20.85 19.88
CA ARG A 155 7.54 21.33 19.53
C ARG A 155 7.41 21.81 18.08
N ILE A 156 8.45 22.43 17.52
CA ILE A 156 8.44 22.90 16.13
C ILE A 156 8.39 21.71 15.16
N THR A 157 9.25 20.70 15.36
CA THR A 157 9.27 19.48 14.54
C THR A 157 7.97 18.71 14.66
N GLN A 158 7.38 18.67 15.87
CA GLN A 158 6.08 18.05 16.11
C GLN A 158 4.99 18.69 15.24
N VAL A 159 4.81 20.00 15.33
CA VAL A 159 3.77 20.73 14.58
C VAL A 159 3.97 20.57 13.07
N GLN A 160 5.22 20.62 12.59
CA GLN A 160 5.52 20.39 11.18
C GLN A 160 5.15 18.97 10.74
N THR A 161 5.47 17.96 11.55
CA THR A 161 5.16 16.56 11.26
C THR A 161 3.65 16.33 11.27
N GLU A 162 2.94 16.81 12.28
CA GLU A 162 1.49 16.71 12.38
C GLU A 162 0.80 17.38 11.20
N ASN A 163 1.20 18.60 10.83
CA ASN A 163 0.65 19.30 9.66
C ASN A 163 0.93 18.54 8.36
N TYR A 164 2.13 17.99 8.21
CA TYR A 164 2.49 17.18 7.05
C TYR A 164 1.60 15.93 6.95
N LEU A 165 1.50 15.14 8.03
CA LEU A 165 0.68 13.93 8.04
C LEU A 165 -0.82 14.24 7.87
N ALA A 166 -1.30 15.34 8.46
CA ALA A 166 -2.68 15.77 8.33
C ALA A 166 -3.06 16.23 6.91
N LYS A 167 -2.10 16.77 6.13
CA LYS A 167 -2.34 17.21 4.75
C LYS A 167 -2.34 16.05 3.74
N HIS A 168 -1.66 14.96 4.06
CA HIS A 168 -1.42 13.88 3.12
C HIS A 168 -2.20 12.61 3.46
N ARG A 169 -2.36 11.76 2.44
CA ARG A 169 -2.91 10.41 2.57
C ARG A 169 -2.18 9.45 1.67
N LEU A 170 -2.27 8.18 2.05
CA LEU A 170 -1.82 7.06 1.25
C LEU A 170 -3.03 6.24 0.82
N VAL A 171 -3.02 5.74 -0.41
CA VAL A 171 -3.99 4.76 -0.89
C VAL A 171 -3.24 3.55 -1.42
N ILE A 172 -3.78 2.36 -1.16
CA ILE A 172 -3.28 1.10 -1.73
C ILE A 172 -4.15 0.71 -2.92
N GLU A 173 -3.50 0.39 -4.03
CA GLU A 173 -4.10 0.13 -5.33
C GLU A 173 -3.66 -1.24 -5.86
N PRO A 174 -4.44 -2.31 -5.62
CA PRO A 174 -4.27 -3.56 -6.37
C PRO A 174 -4.47 -3.35 -7.88
N ILE A 175 -3.85 -4.24 -8.66
CA ILE A 175 -4.10 -4.33 -10.10
C ILE A 175 -5.12 -5.44 -10.36
N LEU A 176 -6.11 -5.13 -11.19
CA LEU A 176 -7.06 -6.10 -11.71
C LEU A 176 -6.79 -6.44 -13.17
N TYR A 177 -7.14 -7.66 -13.50
CA TYR A 177 -7.04 -8.23 -14.83
C TYR A 177 -8.38 -8.85 -15.20
N HIS A 178 -8.59 -9.12 -16.49
CA HIS A 178 -9.66 -9.99 -16.91
C HIS A 178 -9.16 -11.00 -17.95
N ASP A 179 -9.79 -12.17 -17.94
CA ASP A 179 -9.51 -13.22 -18.90
C ASP A 179 -10.28 -13.04 -20.21
N ARG A 180 -10.12 -13.99 -21.14
CA ARG A 180 -10.81 -13.97 -22.43
C ARG A 180 -12.33 -14.13 -22.31
N ARG A 181 -12.82 -14.68 -21.20
CA ARG A 181 -14.24 -14.87 -20.90
C ARG A 181 -14.86 -13.65 -20.20
N GLY A 182 -14.03 -12.66 -19.86
CA GLY A 182 -14.47 -11.46 -19.14
C GLY A 182 -14.47 -11.63 -17.62
N THR A 183 -13.97 -12.76 -17.09
CA THR A 183 -13.85 -12.98 -15.66
C THR A 183 -12.76 -12.09 -15.09
N VAL A 184 -13.12 -11.26 -14.10
CA VAL A 184 -12.21 -10.36 -13.40
C VAL A 184 -11.47 -11.11 -12.30
N TYR A 185 -10.17 -10.83 -12.15
CA TYR A 185 -9.37 -11.39 -11.07
C TYR A 185 -8.27 -10.42 -10.61
N PHE A 186 -7.83 -10.60 -9.36
CA PHE A 186 -6.71 -9.85 -8.80
C PHE A 186 -5.36 -10.36 -9.31
N GLY A 187 -4.38 -9.47 -9.44
CA GLY A 187 -2.97 -9.87 -9.44
C GLY A 187 -2.28 -9.62 -8.11
N THR A 188 -1.02 -10.03 -8.04
CA THR A 188 -0.15 -9.77 -6.88
C THR A 188 0.61 -8.45 -6.97
N ASP A 189 0.53 -7.76 -8.11
CA ASP A 189 1.11 -6.44 -8.25
C ASP A 189 0.26 -5.42 -7.50
N CYS A 190 0.90 -4.67 -6.63
CA CYS A 190 0.28 -3.66 -5.80
C CYS A 190 1.06 -2.35 -5.93
N ARG A 191 0.33 -1.24 -6.06
CA ARG A 191 0.90 0.10 -5.99
C ARG A 191 0.32 0.86 -4.82
N ALA A 192 1.06 1.85 -4.37
CA ALA A 192 0.56 2.80 -3.41
C ALA A 192 0.68 4.21 -3.97
N ALA A 193 -0.35 5.01 -3.76
CA ALA A 193 -0.43 6.38 -4.21
C ALA A 193 -0.41 7.30 -3.00
N PHE A 194 0.60 8.16 -2.91
CA PHE A 194 0.67 9.21 -1.90
C PHE A 194 0.21 10.52 -2.50
N PHE A 195 -0.73 11.21 -1.86
CA PHE A 195 -1.35 12.43 -2.39
C PHE A 195 -1.70 13.42 -1.27
N GLU A 196 -1.94 14.67 -1.66
CA GLU A 196 -2.48 15.70 -0.77
C GLU A 196 -4.01 15.66 -0.79
N LYS A 197 -4.66 15.79 0.36
CA LYS A 197 -6.13 15.78 0.48
C LYS A 197 -6.80 16.84 -0.41
N ASP A 198 -6.15 18.00 -0.57
CA ASP A 198 -6.65 19.11 -1.41
C ASP A 198 -6.47 18.85 -2.92
N ARG A 199 -5.62 17.89 -3.29
CA ARG A 199 -5.30 17.52 -4.69
C ARG A 199 -5.28 15.99 -4.86
N PRO A 200 -6.41 15.31 -4.65
CA PRO A 200 -6.43 13.87 -4.42
C PRO A 200 -6.29 13.02 -5.69
N LEU A 201 -6.22 13.64 -6.86
CA LEU A 201 -6.16 12.95 -8.15
C LEU A 201 -4.75 12.73 -8.66
N VAL A 202 -3.75 13.41 -8.09
CA VAL A 202 -2.36 13.36 -8.55
C VAL A 202 -1.44 12.98 -7.41
N THR A 203 -0.52 12.07 -7.69
CA THR A 203 0.48 11.62 -6.74
C THR A 203 1.52 12.70 -6.47
N VAL A 204 1.98 12.78 -5.22
CA VAL A 204 3.04 13.69 -4.78
C VAL A 204 4.20 12.90 -4.19
N LYS A 205 5.36 13.54 -4.06
CA LYS A 205 6.54 12.92 -3.48
C LYS A 205 6.29 12.62 -2.00
N SER A 206 6.34 11.35 -1.64
CA SER A 206 6.37 10.90 -0.24
C SER A 206 7.75 11.10 0.37
N GLU A 207 7.79 11.33 1.68
CA GLU A 207 9.02 11.18 2.45
C GLU A 207 9.53 9.72 2.36
N ALA A 208 10.86 9.54 2.36
CA ALA A 208 11.49 8.22 2.22
C ALA A 208 11.02 7.21 3.28
N MET A 209 10.66 7.72 4.45
CA MET A 209 10.14 6.95 5.58
C MET A 209 8.76 6.31 5.27
N ILE A 210 7.90 7.00 4.51
CA ILE A 210 6.58 6.51 4.11
C ILE A 210 6.75 5.44 3.04
N ASP A 211 7.62 5.69 2.06
CA ASP A 211 7.96 4.72 0.99
C ASP A 211 8.49 3.40 1.58
N GLN A 212 9.40 3.47 2.56
CA GLN A 212 9.88 2.28 3.28
C GLN A 212 8.74 1.54 4.00
N SER A 213 7.79 2.26 4.59
CA SER A 213 6.66 1.66 5.31
C SER A 213 5.66 0.98 4.37
N VAL A 214 5.45 1.56 3.18
CA VAL A 214 4.64 0.95 2.11
C VAL A 214 5.21 -0.40 1.67
N GLY A 215 6.53 -0.53 1.67
CA GLY A 215 7.21 -1.81 1.39
C GLY A 215 6.86 -2.94 2.36
N ASN A 216 6.21 -2.66 3.50
CA ASN A 216 5.72 -3.69 4.42
C ASN A 216 4.37 -4.29 4.01
N PHE A 217 3.66 -3.69 3.04
CA PHE A 217 2.49 -4.27 2.43
C PHE A 217 2.95 -5.26 1.34
N LEU A 218 2.62 -6.54 1.51
CA LEU A 218 3.00 -7.60 0.58
C LEU A 218 1.77 -8.36 0.11
N ALA A 219 1.64 -8.58 -1.19
CA ALA A 219 0.65 -9.52 -1.72
C ALA A 219 1.12 -10.96 -1.47
N LEU A 220 0.40 -11.68 -0.61
CA LEU A 220 0.71 -13.08 -0.28
C LEU A 220 0.33 -14.03 -1.41
N GLY A 221 -0.74 -13.72 -2.14
CA GLY A 221 -1.23 -14.50 -3.28
C GLY A 221 -2.75 -14.53 -3.37
N LEU A 222 -3.24 -15.20 -4.41
CA LEU A 222 -4.66 -15.50 -4.56
C LEU A 222 -5.06 -16.62 -3.61
N PHE A 223 -6.16 -16.46 -2.88
CA PHE A 223 -6.67 -17.53 -2.05
C PHE A 223 -7.28 -18.62 -2.93
N GLN A 224 -6.93 -19.87 -2.62
CA GLN A 224 -7.45 -21.04 -3.30
C GLN A 224 -8.38 -21.76 -2.34
N ASP A 225 -9.62 -21.98 -2.78
CA ASP A 225 -10.64 -22.65 -1.98
C ASP A 225 -10.86 -24.06 -2.50
N GLN A 226 -10.71 -25.05 -1.63
CA GLN A 226 -10.90 -26.48 -1.96
C GLN A 226 -10.12 -26.98 -3.20
N GLY A 227 -9.02 -26.32 -3.58
CA GLY A 227 -8.24 -26.67 -4.77
C GLY A 227 -8.60 -25.88 -6.03
N GLU A 228 -9.60 -25.01 -5.98
CA GLU A 228 -9.96 -24.11 -7.08
C GLU A 228 -9.56 -22.66 -6.78
N CYS A 229 -9.07 -21.96 -7.80
CA CYS A 229 -8.64 -20.57 -7.70
C CYS A 229 -9.25 -19.80 -8.87
N ASP A 230 -10.38 -19.15 -8.61
CA ASP A 230 -11.06 -18.24 -9.52
C ASP A 230 -10.43 -16.83 -9.55
N GLY A 231 -9.52 -16.55 -8.61
CA GLY A 231 -8.83 -15.27 -8.48
C GLY A 231 -9.68 -14.14 -7.90
N ARG A 232 -10.82 -14.47 -7.29
CA ARG A 232 -11.71 -13.50 -6.63
C ARG A 232 -11.11 -12.92 -5.36
N THR A 233 -10.29 -13.69 -4.64
CA THR A 233 -9.76 -13.28 -3.34
C THR A 233 -8.24 -13.09 -3.38
N LEU A 234 -7.78 -11.86 -3.12
CA LEU A 234 -6.37 -11.54 -2.91
C LEU A 234 -6.09 -11.39 -1.41
N ILE A 235 -5.12 -12.16 -0.91
CA ILE A 235 -4.61 -11.99 0.44
C ILE A 235 -3.35 -11.12 0.38
N MET A 236 -3.40 -10.00 1.06
CA MET A 236 -2.27 -9.13 1.34
C MET A 236 -1.93 -9.21 2.82
N SER A 237 -0.68 -8.90 3.15
CA SER A 237 -0.21 -8.78 4.52
C SER A 237 0.33 -7.39 4.75
N PHE A 238 0.20 -6.90 5.98
CA PHE A 238 0.86 -5.71 6.43
C PHE A 238 1.45 -5.96 7.82
N ARG A 239 2.61 -5.36 8.09
CA ARG A 239 3.35 -5.59 9.33
C ARG A 239 3.60 -4.27 10.03
N TYR A 240 3.24 -4.20 11.30
CA TYR A 240 3.44 -3.02 12.14
C TYR A 240 3.97 -3.44 13.52
N ALA A 241 4.44 -2.47 14.29
CA ALA A 241 4.88 -2.70 15.65
C ALA A 241 3.69 -2.55 16.60
N GLN A 242 3.44 -3.55 17.42
CA GLN A 242 2.48 -3.44 18.49
C GLN A 242 3.13 -2.59 19.60
N SER A 243 2.50 -1.46 19.94
CA SER A 243 2.89 -0.66 21.09
C SER A 243 2.45 -1.40 22.36
N ASP A 244 3.40 -2.00 23.07
CA ASP A 244 3.17 -2.46 24.44
C ASP A 244 3.57 -1.33 25.40
N PRO A 245 2.60 -0.69 26.08
CA PRO A 245 2.90 0.41 27.01
C PRO A 245 3.68 -0.05 28.25
N THR A 246 3.77 -1.35 28.51
CA THR A 246 4.50 -1.91 29.67
C THR A 246 5.97 -2.22 29.38
N LEU A 247 6.36 -2.30 28.11
CA LEU A 247 7.75 -2.54 27.69
C LEU A 247 8.49 -1.20 27.53
N THR A 248 8.89 -0.62 28.66
CA THR A 248 9.85 0.49 28.72
C THR A 248 11.27 -0.04 28.56
N GLY A 249 11.66 -0.40 27.34
CA GLY A 249 13.01 -0.89 27.07
C GLY A 249 13.34 -1.03 25.60
N LEU A 250 14.63 -0.98 25.27
CA LEU A 250 15.24 -1.17 23.96
C LEU A 250 14.92 -2.50 23.24
N ASP A 251 13.99 -3.31 23.76
CA ASP A 251 13.56 -4.54 23.12
C ASP A 251 12.76 -4.21 21.86
N ALA A 252 13.20 -4.80 20.75
CA ALA A 252 12.62 -4.59 19.44
C ALA A 252 11.10 -4.77 19.51
N ALA A 253 10.36 -3.69 19.24
CA ALA A 253 8.91 -3.68 19.33
C ALA A 253 8.34 -4.91 18.62
N LYS A 254 7.52 -5.69 19.33
CA LYS A 254 6.95 -6.94 18.81
C LYS A 254 6.21 -6.60 17.52
N LYS A 255 6.73 -7.12 16.40
CA LYS A 255 6.12 -6.88 15.10
C LYS A 255 5.01 -7.90 14.87
N THR A 256 3.81 -7.40 14.66
CA THR A 256 2.63 -8.19 14.34
C THR A 256 2.39 -8.11 12.84
N THR A 257 2.15 -9.25 12.22
CA THR A 257 1.72 -9.35 10.83
C THR A 257 0.21 -9.52 10.86
N GLU A 258 -0.52 -8.71 10.10
CA GLU A 258 -1.97 -8.82 9.88
C GLU A 258 -2.26 -9.02 8.39
N CYS A 259 -3.50 -9.28 8.04
CA CYS A 259 -3.95 -9.54 6.67
C CYS A 259 -4.96 -8.51 6.21
N LEU A 260 -4.84 -8.12 4.94
CA LEU A 260 -5.86 -7.41 4.18
C LEU A 260 -6.37 -8.40 3.13
N ILE A 261 -7.68 -8.58 3.05
CA ILE A 261 -8.35 -9.52 2.17
C ILE A 261 -9.19 -8.70 1.21
N LEU A 262 -8.83 -8.70 -0.06
CA LEU A 262 -9.61 -8.04 -1.09
C LEU A 262 -10.41 -9.11 -1.83
N HIS A 263 -11.73 -8.96 -1.86
CA HIS A 263 -12.64 -10.00 -2.32
C HIS A 263 -13.59 -9.44 -3.37
N LEU A 264 -13.43 -9.88 -4.62
CA LEU A 264 -14.32 -9.53 -5.73
C LEU A 264 -15.72 -10.05 -5.45
N ARG A 265 -16.70 -9.19 -5.63
CA ARG A 265 -18.10 -9.58 -5.51
C ARG A 265 -18.48 -10.52 -6.67
N PRO A 266 -19.52 -11.37 -6.50
CA PRO A 266 -19.99 -12.25 -7.57
C PRO A 266 -20.44 -11.49 -8.83
N ASP A 267 -20.89 -10.24 -8.66
CA ASP A 267 -21.37 -9.35 -9.73
C ASP A 267 -20.28 -8.47 -10.35
N ALA A 268 -19.00 -8.69 -10.03
CA ALA A 268 -17.89 -7.89 -10.53
C ALA A 268 -17.67 -8.11 -12.04
N THR A 269 -17.60 -7.01 -12.79
CA THR A 269 -17.35 -7.02 -14.24
C THR A 269 -16.13 -6.15 -14.59
N PRO A 270 -15.54 -6.26 -15.79
CA PRO A 270 -14.42 -5.40 -16.18
C PRO A 270 -14.76 -3.89 -16.14
N ASP A 271 -16.02 -3.54 -16.41
CA ASP A 271 -16.53 -2.16 -16.33
C ASP A 271 -16.86 -1.72 -14.91
N ASN A 272 -17.34 -2.66 -14.07
CA ASN A 272 -17.66 -2.42 -12.68
C ASN A 272 -16.98 -3.48 -11.79
N PRO A 273 -15.66 -3.37 -11.59
CA PRO A 273 -14.90 -4.32 -10.78
C PRO A 273 -15.15 -4.05 -9.29
N SER A 274 -16.31 -4.47 -8.81
CA SER A 274 -16.76 -4.30 -7.44
C SER A 274 -16.12 -5.34 -6.51
N PHE A 275 -15.65 -4.90 -5.33
CA PHE A 275 -15.04 -5.77 -4.34
C PHE A 275 -15.18 -5.18 -2.94
N ASP A 276 -15.06 -6.04 -1.94
CA ASP A 276 -14.93 -5.64 -0.55
C ASP A 276 -13.52 -5.80 -0.04
N VAL A 277 -13.23 -5.08 1.03
CA VAL A 277 -11.96 -5.19 1.74
C VAL A 277 -12.23 -5.58 3.18
N PHE A 278 -11.59 -6.67 3.59
CA PHE A 278 -11.54 -7.10 4.97
C PHE A 278 -10.13 -6.92 5.52
N ALA A 279 -10.02 -6.68 6.81
CA ALA A 279 -8.75 -6.58 7.51
C ALA A 279 -8.80 -7.41 8.78
N THR A 280 -7.66 -8.00 9.17
CA THR A 280 -7.54 -8.69 10.44
C THR A 280 -6.85 -7.85 11.49
N THR A 281 -7.18 -8.09 12.76
CA THR A 281 -6.52 -7.47 13.92
C THR A 281 -6.28 -8.49 15.04
N GLU A 282 -5.56 -8.05 16.09
CA GLU A 282 -5.30 -8.80 17.31
C GLU A 282 -4.58 -10.14 17.08
N GLY A 283 -3.66 -10.19 16.11
CA GLY A 283 -3.00 -11.42 15.70
C GLY A 283 -3.93 -12.32 14.89
N ARG A 284 -4.77 -11.72 14.04
CA ARG A 284 -5.84 -12.40 13.26
C ARG A 284 -6.87 -13.14 14.10
N GLN A 285 -7.27 -12.56 15.24
CA GLN A 285 -8.39 -13.08 16.02
C GLN A 285 -9.73 -12.46 15.61
N GLN A 286 -9.70 -11.31 14.94
CA GLN A 286 -10.86 -10.61 14.42
C GLN A 286 -10.71 -10.39 12.91
N ILE A 287 -11.83 -10.46 12.19
CA ILE A 287 -11.98 -10.06 10.78
C ILE A 287 -12.95 -8.89 10.74
N HIS A 288 -12.54 -7.82 10.09
CA HIS A 288 -13.30 -6.58 9.97
C HIS A 288 -13.61 -6.31 8.50
N GLN A 289 -14.87 -6.14 8.13
CA GLN A 289 -15.24 -5.57 6.84
C GLN A 289 -15.05 -4.05 6.93
N LEU A 290 -14.20 -3.50 6.07
CA LEU A 290 -13.92 -2.06 6.09
C LEU A 290 -15.05 -1.28 5.40
N VAL A 291 -15.37 -0.11 5.94
CA VAL A 291 -16.32 0.80 5.29
C VAL A 291 -15.74 1.24 3.94
N ARG A 292 -16.44 0.95 2.85
CA ARG A 292 -16.04 1.35 1.49
C ARG A 292 -16.83 2.57 1.03
N SER A 293 -16.08 3.64 0.74
CA SER A 293 -16.63 4.84 0.12
C SER A 293 -16.65 4.70 -1.40
N SER A 294 -17.70 5.23 -2.04
CA SER A 294 -17.75 5.35 -3.51
C SER A 294 -16.63 6.26 -4.05
N ASN A 295 -16.18 7.23 -3.25
CA ASN A 295 -15.10 8.15 -3.58
C ASN A 295 -14.00 8.14 -2.52
N LEU A 296 -13.29 7.02 -2.42
CA LEU A 296 -12.22 6.79 -1.44
C LEU A 296 -11.15 7.90 -1.38
N LEU A 297 -10.89 8.57 -2.51
CA LEU A 297 -9.86 9.63 -2.62
C LEU A 297 -10.28 10.93 -1.93
N THR A 298 -11.58 11.24 -1.92
CA THR A 298 -12.14 12.50 -1.38
C THR A 298 -12.86 12.30 -0.05
N ASP A 299 -13.07 11.06 0.39
CA ASP A 299 -13.78 10.77 1.62
C ASP A 299 -13.11 11.42 2.83
N PRO A 300 -13.82 12.17 3.70
CA PRO A 300 -13.22 12.73 4.91
C PRO A 300 -12.73 11.65 5.89
N THR A 301 -13.31 10.46 5.87
CA THR A 301 -12.92 9.30 6.66
C THR A 301 -11.94 8.42 5.90
N THR A 302 -11.03 7.74 6.62
CA THR A 302 -10.10 6.79 6.01
C THR A 302 -10.34 5.38 6.50
N SER A 303 -10.08 4.41 5.62
CA SER A 303 -10.25 2.98 5.93
C SER A 303 -9.35 2.56 7.11
N ILE A 304 -8.13 3.09 7.16
CA ILE A 304 -7.15 2.80 8.21
C ILE A 304 -6.58 4.11 8.75
N ARG A 305 -6.46 4.20 10.07
CA ARG A 305 -5.64 5.20 10.77
C ARG A 305 -4.50 4.47 11.45
N ALA A 306 -3.28 4.97 11.30
CA ALA A 306 -2.13 4.36 11.96
C ALA A 306 -1.27 5.43 12.63
N GLY A 307 -0.85 5.13 13.85
CA GLY A 307 0.17 5.90 14.56
C GLY A 307 1.54 5.74 13.91
N VAL A 308 2.34 6.79 13.96
CA VAL A 308 3.75 6.76 13.58
C VAL A 308 4.56 7.31 14.73
N ARG A 309 5.52 6.52 15.19
CA ARG A 309 6.58 6.96 16.09
C ARG A 309 7.95 6.87 15.42
N PHE A 310 8.95 7.47 16.05
CA PHE A 310 10.32 7.47 15.56
C PHE A 310 11.26 6.92 16.61
N ASP A 311 11.94 5.83 16.26
CA ASP A 311 12.89 5.18 17.18
C ASP A 311 14.29 5.84 17.12
N ARG A 312 14.57 6.66 16.09
CA ARG A 312 15.84 7.37 15.91
C ARG A 312 15.62 8.81 15.47
N PHE A 313 16.61 9.66 15.75
CA PHE A 313 16.66 11.03 15.26
C PHE A 313 18.03 11.31 14.66
N VAL A 314 18.06 12.07 13.56
CA VAL A 314 19.28 12.54 12.88
C VAL A 314 19.44 14.04 13.05
N MET A 315 20.61 14.58 12.70
CA MET A 315 20.92 16.03 12.81
C MET A 315 20.74 16.57 14.23
N MET A 316 21.45 15.99 15.20
CA MET A 316 21.40 16.40 16.62
C MET A 316 20.00 16.32 17.25
N GLY A 317 19.14 15.42 16.75
CA GLY A 317 17.79 15.22 17.31
C GLY A 317 16.68 16.01 16.61
N LEU A 318 17.01 16.79 15.57
CA LEU A 318 16.05 17.70 14.93
C LEU A 318 15.16 17.02 13.90
N TYR A 319 15.64 15.95 13.27
CA TYR A 319 14.93 15.26 12.20
C TYR A 319 14.58 13.82 12.61
N PRO A 320 13.30 13.45 12.60
CA PRO A 320 12.89 12.08 12.89
C PRO A 320 13.43 11.11 11.83
N ALA A 321 13.82 9.92 12.27
CA ALA A 321 14.33 8.86 11.43
C ALA A 321 13.82 7.49 11.89
N SER A 322 13.82 6.51 10.99
CA SER A 322 13.35 5.14 11.29
C SER A 322 11.90 5.14 11.82
N PRO A 323 10.91 5.45 10.96
CA PRO A 323 9.52 5.44 11.37
C PRO A 323 9.11 4.03 11.79
N VAL A 324 8.25 3.96 12.77
CA VAL A 324 7.62 2.72 13.19
C VAL A 324 6.12 2.95 13.20
N VAL A 325 5.41 2.18 12.37
CA VAL A 325 3.95 2.17 12.32
C VAL A 325 3.44 1.46 13.57
N THR A 326 2.58 2.12 14.32
CA THR A 326 1.96 1.67 15.57
C THR A 326 0.45 1.91 15.51
N ASP A 327 -0.28 1.41 16.52
CA ASP A 327 -1.70 1.75 16.78
C ASP A 327 -2.59 1.79 15.51
N VAL A 328 -2.68 0.65 14.83
CA VAL A 328 -3.51 0.52 13.63
C VAL A 328 -4.98 0.41 14.04
N ARG A 329 -5.78 1.38 13.63
CA ARG A 329 -7.23 1.47 13.88
C ARG A 329 -7.98 1.41 12.55
N LEU A 330 -9.02 0.58 12.51
CA LEU A 330 -9.80 0.32 11.30
C LEU A 330 -11.14 1.04 11.33
N ASN A 331 -11.55 1.64 10.21
CA ASN A 331 -12.93 2.09 10.02
C ASN A 331 -13.78 0.92 9.52
N THR A 332 -14.55 0.33 10.44
CA THR A 332 -15.17 -0.98 10.26
C THR A 332 -16.68 -0.86 10.15
N ASP A 333 -17.27 -1.55 9.18
CA ASP A 333 -18.72 -1.72 9.05
C ASP A 333 -19.20 -2.90 9.90
N ARG A 334 -18.60 -4.08 9.68
CA ARG A 334 -18.93 -5.32 10.38
C ARG A 334 -17.69 -6.00 10.94
N THR A 335 -17.84 -6.71 12.06
CA THR A 335 -16.75 -7.50 12.67
C THR A 335 -17.20 -8.92 12.94
N MET A 336 -16.31 -9.89 12.70
CA MET A 336 -16.52 -11.29 13.02
C MET A 336 -15.26 -11.88 13.70
N PRO A 337 -15.42 -12.64 14.81
CA PRO A 337 -14.32 -13.41 15.38
C PRO A 337 -13.81 -14.45 14.39
N SER A 338 -12.50 -14.53 14.20
CA SER A 338 -11.86 -15.52 13.32
C SER A 338 -12.15 -16.96 13.75
N ALA A 339 -12.39 -17.20 15.03
CA ALA A 339 -12.83 -18.49 15.54
C ALA A 339 -14.20 -18.91 14.96
N LYS A 340 -15.13 -17.95 14.75
CA LYS A 340 -16.43 -18.20 14.11
C LYS A 340 -16.24 -18.60 12.64
N ALA A 341 -15.43 -17.85 11.89
CA ALA A 341 -15.12 -18.19 10.50
C ALA A 341 -14.50 -19.60 10.39
N GLN A 342 -13.51 -19.91 11.24
CA GLN A 342 -12.89 -21.23 11.29
C GLN A 342 -13.86 -22.35 11.68
N LEU A 343 -14.84 -22.07 12.54
CA LEU A 343 -15.88 -23.03 12.90
C LEU A 343 -16.79 -23.31 11.70
N LEU A 344 -17.26 -22.27 11.00
CA LEU A 344 -18.09 -22.40 9.80
C LEU A 344 -17.38 -23.22 8.71
N MET A 345 -16.09 -22.97 8.46
CA MET A 345 -15.27 -23.76 7.51
C MET A 345 -15.13 -25.25 7.87
N ARG A 346 -15.46 -25.64 9.10
CA ARG A 346 -15.34 -27.03 9.60
C ARG A 346 -16.69 -27.70 9.79
N GLN A 347 -17.78 -26.94 9.85
CA GLN A 347 -19.11 -27.45 10.08
C GLN A 347 -19.68 -28.09 8.81
N GLY A 348 -20.27 -29.27 8.97
CA GLY A 348 -20.92 -30.01 7.88
C GLY A 348 -20.10 -31.17 7.29
N PRO A 349 -20.75 -32.00 6.44
CA PRO A 349 -20.08 -33.01 5.62
C PRO A 349 -18.94 -32.39 4.80
N ALA A 350 -17.85 -33.12 4.56
CA ALA A 350 -16.65 -32.57 3.93
C ALA A 350 -16.90 -31.88 2.58
N ASP A 351 -17.86 -32.40 1.80
CA ASP A 351 -18.20 -31.91 0.46
C ASP A 351 -19.09 -30.65 0.49
N ASP A 352 -19.72 -30.33 1.62
CA ASP A 352 -20.63 -29.19 1.80
C ASP A 352 -20.05 -28.08 2.71
N ARG A 353 -18.76 -28.16 3.04
CA ARG A 353 -18.15 -27.16 3.92
C ARG A 353 -17.99 -25.84 3.18
N PRO A 354 -18.53 -24.72 3.71
CA PRO A 354 -18.32 -23.44 3.09
C PRO A 354 -16.84 -23.09 3.13
N GLY A 355 -16.35 -22.63 1.99
CA GLY A 355 -15.02 -22.07 1.84
C GLY A 355 -14.88 -20.73 2.56
N LEU A 356 -13.66 -20.18 2.59
CA LEU A 356 -13.48 -18.83 3.11
C LEU A 356 -14.19 -17.83 2.21
N GLN A 357 -14.20 -18.06 0.89
CA GLN A 357 -14.84 -17.15 -0.05
C GLN A 357 -16.36 -17.05 0.20
N ASP A 358 -17.01 -18.19 0.42
CA ASP A 358 -18.45 -18.26 0.74
C ASP A 358 -18.77 -17.52 2.05
N ILE A 359 -17.91 -17.67 3.07
CA ILE A 359 -18.06 -16.97 4.34
C ILE A 359 -17.90 -15.46 4.18
N LEU A 360 -17.01 -15.00 3.29
CA LEU A 360 -16.85 -13.57 3.01
C LEU A 360 -18.04 -13.00 2.24
N ASP A 361 -18.58 -13.76 1.28
CA ASP A 361 -19.79 -13.41 0.54
C ASP A 361 -21.01 -13.28 1.48
N ASP A 362 -21.20 -14.25 2.37
CA ASP A 362 -22.26 -14.21 3.40
C ASP A 362 -22.06 -13.06 4.39
N PHE A 363 -20.83 -12.89 4.89
CA PHE A 363 -20.51 -11.83 5.84
C PHE A 363 -20.76 -10.41 5.27
N ALA A 364 -20.49 -10.22 3.98
CA ALA A 364 -20.79 -9.00 3.25
C ALA A 364 -22.28 -8.85 2.88
N GLY A 365 -23.09 -9.91 3.03
CA GLY A 365 -24.52 -9.92 2.76
C GLY A 365 -24.89 -10.12 1.30
N TYR A 366 -24.06 -10.84 0.54
CA TYR A 366 -24.31 -11.14 -0.89
C TYR A 366 -25.10 -12.43 -1.13
N VAL A 367 -25.22 -13.29 -0.13
CA VAL A 367 -26.05 -14.49 -0.21
C VAL A 367 -27.48 -14.13 0.15
N ALA A 368 -28.38 -14.20 -0.83
CA ALA A 368 -29.83 -14.20 -0.64
C ALA A 368 -30.33 -15.65 -0.79
N ASP A 369 -30.16 -16.49 0.23
CA ASP A 369 -30.88 -17.78 0.26
C ASP A 369 -31.01 -18.34 1.69
N ASP A 370 -32.23 -18.75 2.03
CA ASP A 370 -32.77 -19.14 3.34
C ASP A 370 -32.09 -20.37 4.00
N SER A 371 -30.96 -20.87 3.48
CA SER A 371 -30.33 -22.13 3.93
C SER A 371 -29.34 -21.97 5.08
N ILE A 372 -28.71 -20.80 5.24
CA ILE A 372 -27.78 -20.53 6.34
C ILE A 372 -28.51 -19.90 7.53
N ASP A 373 -29.52 -19.06 7.29
CA ASP A 373 -30.33 -18.44 8.35
C ASP A 373 -31.09 -19.47 9.20
N ALA A 374 -31.55 -20.58 8.60
CA ALA A 374 -32.15 -21.68 9.35
C ALA A 374 -31.17 -22.38 10.31
N ARG A 375 -29.89 -22.53 9.93
CA ARG A 375 -28.84 -23.09 10.81
C ARG A 375 -28.36 -22.09 11.86
N LEU A 376 -28.36 -20.80 11.52
CA LEU A 376 -28.04 -19.74 12.47
C LEU A 376 -29.10 -19.65 13.57
N LEU A 377 -30.40 -19.69 13.24
CA LEU A 377 -31.47 -19.62 14.25
C LEU A 377 -31.56 -20.85 15.17
N GLU A 378 -31.25 -22.07 14.69
CA GLU A 378 -31.25 -23.27 15.55
C GLU A 378 -30.06 -23.30 16.53
N THR A 379 -28.92 -22.69 16.18
CA THR A 379 -27.75 -22.66 17.08
C THR A 379 -27.91 -21.62 18.21
N PHE A 380 -28.93 -20.75 18.14
CA PHE A 380 -29.25 -19.78 19.20
C PHE A 380 -30.39 -20.22 20.13
N SER A 381 -30.84 -21.48 20.04
CA SER A 381 -31.88 -22.04 20.91
C SER A 381 -31.39 -23.07 21.94
N ASN A 382 -30.07 -23.22 22.14
CA ASN A 382 -29.50 -24.04 23.23
C ASN A 382 -28.27 -23.42 23.88
#